data_AF-A9B0B7-F1
#
_entry.id   AF-A9B0B7-F1
#
_cell.length_a   1.000
_cell.length_b   1.000
_cell.length_c   1.000
_cell.angle_alpha   90.00
_cell.angle_beta   90.00
_cell.angle_gamma   90.00
#
_symmetry.space_group_name_H-M   'P 1'
#
loop_
_entity.id
_entity.type
_entity.pdbx_description
1 polymer ?
#
loop_
_entity_poly.entity_id
_entity_poly.type
_entity_poly.pdbx_seq_one_letter_code
_entity_poly.pdbx_strand_id
1 'polypeptide(L)'
;MDSHCAACQGFISYAENCLQRHFQDQQFVRQQCDAQHGGRECLVLYRSPICSALLVLSDGEYHLALGKHTAPFITNQQLKLDGSQGWYNVLDLLDRQANPLQRLWQTFKRHKPNDLAWVAKQLDGKLAQLTTLFK
;
A
#
# COMPACT_ATOMS: atom_id res chain seq x y z
N MET A 1 -21.03 -10.61 -3.17
CA MET A 1 -19.57 -10.51 -2.96
C MET A 1 -18.96 -10.45 -4.34
N ASP A 2 -18.35 -9.34 -4.74
CA ASP A 2 -17.83 -9.16 -6.10
C ASP A 2 -16.83 -10.27 -6.43
N SER A 3 -16.99 -10.91 -7.59
CA SER A 3 -16.14 -12.00 -8.07
C SER A 3 -14.65 -11.62 -8.09
N HIS A 4 -14.36 -10.33 -8.30
CA HIS A 4 -13.01 -9.77 -8.27
C HIS A 4 -12.36 -9.84 -6.87
N CYS A 5 -13.11 -9.61 -5.79
CA CYS A 5 -12.55 -9.74 -4.44
C CYS A 5 -12.24 -11.18 -4.08
N ALA A 6 -13.05 -12.12 -4.55
CA ALA A 6 -12.93 -13.54 -4.19
C ALA A 6 -11.57 -14.12 -4.62
N ALA A 7 -11.11 -13.79 -5.83
CA ALA A 7 -9.80 -14.24 -6.33
C ALA A 7 -8.62 -13.67 -5.54
N CYS A 8 -8.78 -12.47 -4.96
CA CYS A 8 -7.76 -11.82 -4.13
C CYS A 8 -7.88 -12.13 -2.63
N GLN A 9 -8.85 -12.94 -2.20
CA GLN A 9 -9.18 -13.07 -0.78
C GLN A 9 -8.02 -13.62 0.06
N GLY A 10 -7.22 -14.55 -0.47
CA GLY A 10 -6.04 -15.05 0.24
C GLY A 10 -5.00 -13.95 0.51
N PHE A 11 -4.74 -13.12 -0.49
CA PHE A 11 -3.89 -11.94 -0.35
C PHE A 11 -4.47 -10.93 0.64
N ILE A 12 -5.77 -10.60 0.51
CA ILE A 12 -6.44 -9.65 1.40
C ILE A 12 -6.37 -10.11 2.84
N SER A 13 -6.69 -11.37 3.13
CA SER A 13 -6.64 -11.92 4.49
C SER A 13 -5.23 -11.84 5.08
N TYR A 14 -4.20 -12.15 4.29
CA TYR A 14 -2.81 -12.04 4.74
C TYR A 14 -2.42 -10.59 5.02
N ALA A 15 -2.72 -9.67 4.09
CA ALA A 15 -2.38 -8.26 4.22
C ALA A 15 -3.10 -7.59 5.40
N GLU A 16 -4.39 -7.87 5.57
CA GLU A 16 -5.20 -7.36 6.69
C GLU A 16 -4.70 -7.90 8.02
N ASN A 17 -4.22 -9.15 8.08
CA ASN A 17 -3.59 -9.68 9.29
C ASN A 17 -2.27 -8.98 9.61
N CYS A 18 -1.40 -8.77 8.61
CA CYS A 18 -0.12 -8.08 8.81
C CYS A 18 -0.30 -6.60 9.22
N LEU A 19 -1.31 -5.93 8.68
CA LEU A 19 -1.53 -4.49 8.88
C LEU A 19 -2.66 -4.16 9.85
N GLN A 20 -3.26 -5.17 10.50
CA GLN A 20 -4.49 -5.06 11.28
C GLN A 20 -4.45 -3.87 12.23
N ARG A 21 -3.41 -3.80 13.07
CA ARG A 21 -3.23 -2.75 14.07
C ARG A 21 -3.18 -1.36 13.41
N HIS A 22 -2.39 -1.21 12.36
CA HIS A 22 -2.23 0.06 11.65
C HIS A 22 -3.53 0.51 10.98
N PHE A 23 -4.26 -0.41 10.37
CA PHE A 23 -5.52 -0.12 9.69
C PHE A 23 -6.62 0.23 10.71
N GLN A 24 -6.65 -0.43 11.86
CA GLN A 24 -7.54 -0.06 12.95
C GLN A 24 -7.21 1.32 13.53
N ASP A 25 -5.94 1.58 13.86
CA ASP A 25 -5.48 2.85 14.43
C ASP A 25 -5.77 4.06 13.52
N GLN A 26 -5.83 3.85 12.21
CA GLN A 26 -6.12 4.89 11.22
C GLN A 26 -7.52 4.76 10.59
N GLN A 27 -8.35 3.85 11.09
CA GLN A 27 -9.72 3.63 10.63
C GLN A 27 -9.84 3.34 9.12
N PHE A 28 -8.89 2.60 8.55
CA PHE A 28 -8.96 2.15 7.17
C PHE A 28 -10.00 1.04 7.00
N VAL A 29 -10.93 1.25 6.08
CA VAL A 29 -11.98 0.29 5.71
C VAL A 29 -11.85 -0.06 4.24
N ARG A 30 -11.85 -1.35 3.93
CA ARG A 30 -11.81 -1.87 2.55
C ARG A 30 -13.03 -1.36 1.76
N GLN A 31 -12.78 -0.78 0.59
CA GLN A 31 -13.81 -0.21 -0.27
C GLN A 31 -13.98 -0.99 -1.56
N GLN A 32 -12.88 -1.29 -2.23
CA GLN A 32 -12.89 -1.88 -3.56
C GLN A 32 -11.70 -2.82 -3.72
N CYS A 33 -11.85 -3.78 -4.62
CA CYS A 33 -10.82 -4.72 -5.01
C CYS A 33 -10.85 -4.91 -6.52
N ASP A 34 -9.73 -5.27 -7.10
CA ASP A 34 -9.62 -5.73 -8.48
C ASP A 34 -8.63 -6.89 -8.53
N ALA A 35 -9.04 -7.96 -9.19
CA ALA A 35 -8.21 -9.14 -9.42
C ALA A 35 -7.89 -9.22 -10.91
N GLN A 36 -6.61 -9.31 -11.22
CA GLN A 36 -6.10 -9.51 -12.57
C GLN A 36 -5.36 -10.84 -12.65
N HIS A 37 -5.22 -11.36 -13.86
CA HIS A 37 -4.50 -12.61 -14.14
C HIS A 37 -4.89 -13.78 -13.22
N GLY A 38 -6.19 -13.91 -12.92
CA GLY A 38 -6.71 -14.98 -12.06
C GLY A 38 -6.35 -14.84 -10.57
N GLY A 39 -6.10 -13.61 -10.08
CA GLY A 39 -5.74 -13.34 -8.68
C GLY A 39 -4.25 -13.37 -8.40
N ARG A 40 -3.40 -13.50 -9.44
CA ARG A 40 -1.95 -13.33 -9.31
C ARG A 40 -1.56 -11.87 -9.09
N GLU A 41 -2.41 -10.98 -9.56
CA GLU A 41 -2.29 -9.55 -9.31
C GLU A 41 -3.56 -9.05 -8.67
N CYS A 42 -3.41 -8.26 -7.62
CA CYS A 42 -4.50 -7.78 -6.81
C CYS A 42 -4.29 -6.34 -6.43
N LEU A 43 -5.35 -5.55 -6.58
CA LEU A 43 -5.43 -4.18 -6.09
C LEU A 43 -6.55 -4.10 -5.08
N VAL A 44 -6.29 -3.54 -3.92
CA VAL A 44 -7.27 -3.45 -2.84
C VAL A 44 -7.23 -2.06 -2.24
N LEU A 45 -8.32 -1.33 -2.44
CA LEU A 45 -8.51 0.03 -1.98
C LEU A 45 -9.10 0.03 -0.57
N TYR A 46 -8.47 0.77 0.31
CA TYR A 46 -8.95 1.09 1.65
C TYR A 46 -9.11 2.60 1.79
N ARG A 47 -10.09 3.04 2.58
CA ARG A 47 -10.29 4.46 2.90
C ARG A 47 -10.35 4.66 4.40
N SER A 48 -9.66 5.69 4.86
CA SER A 48 -9.81 6.26 6.21
C SER A 48 -10.55 7.59 6.11
N PRO A 49 -10.83 8.28 7.22
CA PRO A 49 -11.31 9.66 7.18
C PRO A 49 -10.28 10.67 6.61
N ILE A 50 -9.01 10.31 6.56
CA ILE A 50 -7.92 11.23 6.19
C ILE A 50 -7.45 11.00 4.75
N CYS A 51 -7.18 9.75 4.39
CA CYS A 51 -6.64 9.40 3.09
C CYS A 51 -7.04 7.99 2.64
N SER A 52 -6.63 7.62 1.43
CA SER A 52 -6.77 6.26 0.90
C SER A 52 -5.46 5.49 1.03
N ALA A 53 -5.58 4.18 1.22
CA ALA A 53 -4.49 3.24 1.12
C ALA A 53 -4.78 2.24 0.00
N LEU A 54 -3.74 1.87 -0.75
CA LEU A 54 -3.82 0.90 -1.83
C LEU A 54 -2.83 -0.23 -1.54
N LEU A 55 -3.37 -1.43 -1.37
CA LEU A 55 -2.59 -2.66 -1.29
C LEU A 55 -2.49 -3.27 -2.69
N VAL A 56 -1.27 -3.62 -3.08
CA VAL A 56 -0.94 -4.14 -4.40
C VAL A 56 -0.20 -5.46 -4.23
N LEU A 57 -0.65 -6.49 -4.95
CA LEU A 57 0.14 -7.66 -5.28
C LEU A 57 0.38 -7.62 -6.79
N SER A 58 1.64 -7.60 -7.22
CA SER A 58 2.01 -7.65 -8.64
C SER A 58 3.37 -8.31 -8.77
N ASP A 59 3.52 -9.21 -9.74
CA ASP A 59 4.75 -10.01 -9.96
C ASP A 59 5.30 -10.71 -8.70
N GLY A 60 4.42 -11.10 -7.77
CA GLY A 60 4.80 -11.75 -6.50
C GLY A 60 5.36 -10.80 -5.45
N GLU A 61 5.36 -9.49 -5.69
CA GLU A 61 5.72 -8.46 -4.74
C GLU A 61 4.48 -7.80 -4.13
N TYR A 62 4.61 -7.41 -2.86
CA TYR A 62 3.58 -6.66 -2.17
C TYR A 62 3.99 -5.20 -2.04
N HIS A 63 3.03 -4.31 -2.26
CA HIS A 63 3.21 -2.89 -2.02
C HIS A 63 2.04 -2.33 -1.22
N LEU A 64 2.37 -1.38 -0.36
CA LEU A 64 1.39 -0.50 0.27
C LEU A 64 1.67 0.92 -0.22
N ALA A 65 0.63 1.58 -0.70
CA ALA A 65 0.69 2.96 -1.10
C ALA A 65 -0.36 3.80 -0.37
N LEU A 66 -0.09 5.10 -0.24
CA LEU A 66 -1.01 6.10 0.28
C LEU A 66 -1.33 7.12 -0.81
N GLY A 67 -2.54 7.64 -0.78
CA GLY A 67 -3.02 8.64 -1.73
C GLY A 67 -4.17 9.46 -1.15
N LYS A 68 -4.46 10.61 -1.79
CA LYS A 68 -5.66 11.38 -1.44
C LYS A 68 -6.93 10.59 -1.78
N HIS A 69 -8.07 10.96 -1.21
CA HIS A 69 -9.37 10.34 -1.56
C HIS A 69 -9.74 10.47 -3.04
N THR A 70 -9.18 11.48 -3.71
CA THR A 70 -9.36 11.74 -5.14
C THR A 70 -8.40 10.93 -6.02
N ALA A 71 -7.45 10.18 -5.44
CA ALA A 71 -6.54 9.34 -6.21
C ALA A 71 -7.36 8.26 -6.94
N PRO A 72 -7.19 8.10 -8.27
CA PRO A 72 -7.97 7.17 -9.05
C PRO A 72 -7.64 5.72 -8.67
N PHE A 73 -8.66 4.86 -8.62
CA PHE A 73 -8.44 3.41 -8.53
C PHE A 73 -8.14 2.87 -9.94
N ILE A 74 -6.85 2.82 -10.27
CA ILE A 74 -6.37 2.45 -11.61
C ILE A 74 -6.32 0.94 -11.72
N THR A 75 -7.21 0.38 -12.54
CA THR A 75 -7.24 -1.05 -12.91
C THR A 75 -6.83 -1.21 -14.37
N ASN A 76 -6.22 -2.36 -14.73
CA ASN A 76 -5.82 -2.70 -16.10
C ASN A 76 -4.84 -1.71 -16.78
N GLN A 77 -4.08 -0.94 -16.01
CA GLN A 77 -3.01 -0.07 -16.50
C GLN A 77 -1.80 -0.18 -15.57
N GLN A 78 -0.63 0.22 -16.05
CA GLN A 78 0.58 0.24 -15.24
C GLN A 78 0.43 1.25 -14.09
N LEU A 79 0.34 0.72 -12.86
CA LEU A 79 0.28 1.50 -11.64
C LEU A 79 1.66 2.08 -11.30
N LYS A 80 1.72 3.39 -11.07
CA LYS A 80 2.92 4.11 -10.65
C LYS A 80 2.75 4.61 -9.24
N LEU A 81 3.64 4.18 -8.35
CA LEU A 81 3.63 4.53 -6.92
C LEU A 81 4.59 5.67 -6.57
N ASP A 82 5.03 6.44 -7.58
CA ASP A 82 5.97 7.57 -7.44
C ASP A 82 5.29 8.91 -7.14
N GLY A 83 3.95 8.93 -7.09
CA GLY A 83 3.12 10.11 -6.92
C GLY A 83 2.51 10.65 -8.21
N SER A 84 3.00 10.25 -9.39
CA SER A 84 2.53 10.77 -10.69
C SER A 84 1.04 10.49 -10.94
N GLN A 85 0.51 9.43 -10.34
CA GLN A 85 -0.91 9.04 -10.39
C GLN A 85 -1.66 9.32 -9.09
N GLY A 86 -1.07 10.09 -8.16
CA GLY A 86 -1.65 10.38 -6.84
C GLY A 86 -1.45 9.28 -5.80
N TRP A 87 -0.74 8.20 -6.15
CA TRP A 87 -0.33 7.12 -5.24
C TRP A 87 1.16 7.19 -4.94
N TYR A 88 1.50 7.06 -3.66
CA TYR A 88 2.88 7.10 -3.17
C TYR A 88 3.19 5.82 -2.39
N ASN A 89 4.25 5.11 -2.77
CA ASN A 89 4.71 3.95 -2.01
C ASN A 89 5.07 4.37 -0.58
N VAL A 90 4.59 3.63 0.42
CA VAL A 90 4.79 3.97 1.83
C VAL A 90 6.26 3.94 2.22
N LEU A 91 7.05 3.03 1.65
CA LEU A 91 8.47 2.91 1.95
C LEU A 91 9.24 4.11 1.39
N ASP A 92 8.92 4.54 0.17
CA ASP A 92 9.51 5.76 -0.41
C ASP A 92 9.17 7.00 0.42
N LEU A 93 7.96 7.08 0.99
CA LEU A 93 7.59 8.18 1.88
C LEU A 93 8.36 8.14 3.21
N LEU A 94 8.53 6.96 3.80
CA LEU A 94 9.33 6.78 5.02
C LEU A 94 10.78 7.18 4.79
N ASP A 95 11.37 6.77 3.66
CA ASP A 95 12.75 7.14 3.30
C ASP A 95 12.91 8.65 3.15
N ARG A 96 11.92 9.33 2.52
CA ARG A 96 11.92 10.79 2.39
C ARG A 96 11.78 11.52 3.74
N GLN A 97 11.01 10.97 4.67
CA GLN A 97 10.89 11.53 6.03
C GLN A 97 12.14 11.30 6.88
N ALA A 98 12.84 10.17 6.69
CA ALA A 98 14.00 9.81 7.48
C ALA A 98 15.22 10.72 7.23
N ASN A 99 15.39 11.26 6.01
CA ASN A 99 16.42 12.28 5.74
C ASN A 99 16.33 12.91 4.32
N PRO A 100 16.36 14.25 4.17
CA PRO A 100 16.51 14.89 2.85
C PRO A 100 17.86 14.60 2.14
N LEU A 101 18.90 14.24 2.92
CA LEU A 101 20.28 14.05 2.43
C LEU A 101 20.73 12.57 2.34
N GLN A 102 19.91 11.59 2.74
CA GLN A 102 20.22 10.15 2.59
C GLN A 102 19.78 9.59 1.23
N ARG A 103 20.06 10.32 0.15
CA ARG A 103 20.01 9.77 -1.23
C ARG A 103 21.00 8.61 -1.48
N LEU A 104 21.79 8.23 -0.48
CA LEU A 104 22.83 7.21 -0.52
C LEU A 104 22.41 5.82 0.02
N TRP A 105 21.13 5.59 0.34
CA TRP A 105 20.59 4.25 0.60
C TRP A 105 20.17 3.50 -0.69
N GLN A 106 20.73 3.86 -1.85
CA GLN A 106 20.64 3.10 -3.11
C GLN A 106 21.18 1.66 -3.04
N THR A 107 21.61 1.19 -1.86
CA THR A 107 22.11 -0.16 -1.59
C THR A 107 21.25 -0.96 -0.61
N PHE A 108 20.08 -0.47 -0.19
CA PHE A 108 19.17 -1.26 0.65
C PHE A 108 18.39 -2.29 -0.17
N LYS A 109 19.13 -3.33 -0.56
CA LYS A 109 18.65 -4.70 -0.77
C LYS A 109 17.25 -4.80 -1.40
N ARG A 110 17.22 -4.58 -2.71
CA ARG A 110 16.27 -5.12 -3.70
C ARG A 110 16.07 -6.66 -3.64
N HIS A 111 16.42 -7.34 -2.55
CA HIS A 111 16.61 -8.80 -2.46
C HIS A 111 15.94 -9.47 -1.26
N LYS A 112 15.07 -8.77 -0.52
CA LYS A 112 14.01 -9.48 0.19
C LYS A 112 12.71 -9.19 -0.54
N PRO A 113 11.95 -10.22 -0.94
CA PRO A 113 10.57 -10.01 -1.36
C PRO A 113 9.91 -9.08 -0.35
N ASN A 114 9.24 -8.03 -0.81
CA ASN A 114 8.61 -7.01 0.02
C ASN A 114 7.51 -7.64 0.90
N ASP A 115 7.91 -8.34 1.96
CA ASP A 115 7.04 -9.01 2.90
C ASP A 115 6.23 -7.96 3.65
N LEU A 116 4.90 -8.05 3.57
CA LEU A 116 3.99 -7.11 4.24
C LEU A 116 4.19 -7.09 5.75
N ALA A 117 4.65 -8.19 6.35
CA ALA A 117 4.99 -8.21 7.78
C ALA A 117 6.20 -7.32 8.09
N TRP A 118 7.16 -7.22 7.17
CA TRP A 118 8.28 -6.30 7.31
C TRP A 118 7.84 -4.84 7.10
N VAL A 119 6.99 -4.58 6.09
CA VAL A 119 6.41 -3.25 5.86
C VAL A 119 5.64 -2.76 7.10
N ALA A 120 4.82 -3.63 7.70
CA ALA A 120 4.11 -3.33 8.93
C ALA A 120 5.06 -2.87 10.05
N LYS A 121 6.16 -3.59 10.28
CA LYS A 121 7.18 -3.18 11.26
C LYS A 121 7.79 -1.81 10.96
N GLN A 122 7.98 -1.44 9.70
CA GLN A 122 8.49 -0.11 9.36
C GLN A 122 7.50 1.02 9.66
N LEU A 123 6.20 0.71 9.69
CA LEU A 123 5.11 1.64 9.94
C LEU A 123 4.81 1.88 11.42
N ASP A 124 5.39 1.09 12.32
CA ASP A 124 5.21 1.21 13.77
C ASP A 124 5.51 2.64 14.25
N GLY A 125 4.47 3.33 14.73
CA GLY A 125 4.55 4.71 15.20
C GLY A 125 4.68 5.78 14.11
N LYS A 126 4.75 5.40 12.83
CA LYS A 126 5.00 6.33 11.71
C LYS A 126 3.82 6.52 10.77
N LEU A 127 2.91 5.54 10.64
CA LEU A 127 1.80 5.64 9.69
C LEU A 127 0.94 6.89 9.93
N ALA A 128 0.65 7.24 11.19
CA ALA A 128 -0.11 8.44 11.52
C ALA A 128 0.55 9.74 11.04
N GLN A 129 1.90 9.78 10.98
CA GLN A 129 2.62 10.94 10.45
C GLN A 129 2.48 11.00 8.92
N LEU A 130 2.59 9.85 8.25
CA LEU A 130 2.44 9.76 6.79
C LEU A 130 1.04 10.15 6.31
N THR A 131 -0.02 9.75 7.04
CA THR A 131 -1.39 10.09 6.66
C THR A 131 -1.65 11.60 6.69
N THR A 132 -0.92 12.37 7.52
CA THR A 132 -1.07 13.84 7.56
C THR A 132 -0.63 14.54 6.27
N LEU A 133 0.21 13.90 5.44
CA LEU A 133 0.63 14.45 4.13
C LEU A 133 -0.53 14.56 3.13
N PHE A 134 -1.66 13.93 3.44
CA PHE A 134 -2.82 13.80 2.54
C PHE A 134 -4.08 14.50 3.08
N LYS A 135 -3.98 15.20 4.21
CA LYS A 135 -5.04 16.09 4.72
C LYS A 135 -5.31 17.26 3.80
#